data_AF-A0A6G2RZK7-F1
#
_entry.id   AF-A0A6G2RZK7-F1
#
_cell.length_a   1.000
_cell.length_b   1.000
_cell.length_c   1.000
_cell.angle_alpha   90.00
_cell.angle_beta   90.00
_cell.angle_gamma   90.00
#
_symmetry.space_group_name_H-M   'P 1'
#
loop_
_entity.id
_entity.type
_entity.pdbx_description
1 polymer ?
#
loop_
_entity_poly.entity_id
_entity_poly.type
_entity_poly.pdbx_seq_one_letter_code
_entity_poly.pdbx_strand_id
1 'polypeptide(L)' 'MEHEMRAEYAEGVLPHEDTPVRKWHMTRVGSTVAMCGQPLAPAAATQSAGAWGTAQAQPFCRTCGVMYLEEHPQDTE' A
#
# COMPACT_ATOMS: atom_id res chain seq x y z
N MET A 1 8.39 1.44 -13.32
CA MET A 1 7.41 0.43 -12.84
C MET A 1 6.35 1.16 -12.06
N GLU A 2 5.07 0.91 -12.32
CA GLU A 2 3.97 1.58 -11.63
C GLU A 2 3.64 0.84 -10.31
N HIS A 3 3.51 1.59 -9.23
CA HIS A 3 3.18 1.09 -7.91
C HIS A 3 1.82 1.61 -7.47
N GLU A 4 1.10 0.79 -6.71
CA GLU A 4 -0.17 1.17 -6.09
C GLU A 4 -0.13 0.77 -4.60
N MET A 5 -0.88 1.51 -3.78
CA MET A 5 -1.05 1.17 -2.39
C MET A 5 -2.30 0.31 -2.24
N ARG A 6 -2.20 -0.76 -1.48
CA ARG A 6 -3.31 -1.64 -1.17
C ARG A 6 -3.48 -1.79 0.33
N ALA A 7 -4.72 -1.73 0.78
CA ALA A 7 -5.07 -1.81 2.19
C ALA A 7 -4.99 -3.26 2.71
N GLU A 8 -4.35 -3.42 3.87
CA GLU A 8 -4.41 -4.60 4.72
C GLU A 8 -5.67 -4.50 5.57
N TYR A 9 -6.50 -5.54 5.49
CA TYR A 9 -7.64 -5.74 6.36
C TYR A 9 -7.40 -6.98 7.23
N ALA A 10 -8.09 -7.07 8.37
CA ALA A 10 -8.08 -8.30 9.15
C ALA A 10 -8.73 -9.44 8.35
N GLU A 11 -8.22 -10.65 8.54
CA GLU A 11 -8.72 -11.84 7.85
C GLU A 11 -10.21 -12.05 8.18
N GLY A 12 -11.04 -12.23 7.15
CA GLY A 12 -12.49 -12.36 7.30
C GLY A 12 -13.28 -11.04 7.33
N VAL A 13 -12.62 -9.88 7.22
CA VAL A 13 -13.29 -8.59 7.09
C VAL A 13 -13.43 -8.23 5.61
N LEU A 14 -14.68 -8.09 5.15
CA LEU A 14 -14.95 -7.62 3.81
C LEU A 14 -14.60 -6.13 3.71
N PRO A 15 -13.85 -5.69 2.69
CA PRO A 15 -13.52 -4.29 2.50
C PRO A 15 -14.80 -3.52 2.15
N HIS A 16 -15.36 -2.83 3.13
CA HIS A 16 -16.39 -1.81 2.95
C HIS A 16 -15.81 -0.42 3.18
N GLU A 17 -16.52 0.61 2.71
CA GLU A 17 -16.15 2.03 2.80
C GLU A 17 -15.83 2.46 4.25
N ASP A 18 -16.48 1.83 5.23
CA ASP A 18 -16.33 2.07 6.67
C ASP A 18 -15.37 1.10 7.37
N THR A 19 -14.75 0.17 6.64
CA THR A 19 -13.86 -0.82 7.26
C THR A 19 -12.54 -0.16 7.63
N PRO A 20 -12.14 -0.18 8.91
CA PRO A 20 -10.88 0.42 9.33
C PRO A 20 -9.72 -0.29 8.65
N VAL A 21 -9.01 0.43 7.79
CA VAL A 21 -7.78 -0.07 7.16
C VAL A 21 -6.75 -0.29 8.25
N ARG A 22 -6.25 -1.53 8.35
CA ARG A 22 -5.27 -1.89 9.37
C ARG A 22 -3.91 -1.31 9.05
N LYS A 23 -3.52 -1.37 7.77
CA LYS A 23 -2.28 -0.81 7.26
C LYS A 23 -2.30 -0.69 5.74
N TRP A 24 -1.73 0.36 5.18
CA TRP A 24 -1.52 0.49 3.75
C TRP A 24 -0.14 -0.04 3.36
N HIS A 25 -0.11 -0.88 2.33
CA HIS A 25 1.10 -1.49 1.81
C HIS A 25 1.33 -1.07 0.37
N MET A 26 2.59 -0.83 -0.01
CA MET A 26 2.93 -0.63 -1.42
C MET A 26 2.96 -1.99 -2.12
N THR A 27 2.34 -2.06 -3.28
CA THR A 27 2.30 -3.21 -4.17
C THR A 27 2.66 -2.75 -5.58
N ARG A 28 3.09 -3.69 -6.41
CA ARG A 28 3.17 -3.44 -7.85
C ARG A 28 1.77 -3.49 -8.43
N VAL A 29 1.50 -2.69 -9.46
CA VAL A 29 0.17 -2.66 -10.07
C VAL A 29 -0.29 -4.06 -10.47
N GLY A 30 -1.46 -4.48 -9.99
CA GLY A 30 -2.03 -5.81 -10.22
C GLY A 30 -1.50 -6.93 -9.31
N SER A 31 -0.58 -6.63 -8.38
CA SER A 31 -0.10 -7.59 -7.39
C SER A 31 -1.02 -7.64 -6.16
N THR A 32 -1.28 -8.83 -5.65
CA THR A 32 -1.91 -9.04 -4.33
C THR A 32 -0.89 -9.17 -3.21
N VAL A 33 0.40 -9.12 -3.53
CA VAL A 33 1.48 -9.24 -2.56
C VAL A 33 2.16 -7.88 -2.41
N ALA A 34 2.21 -7.39 -1.17
CA ALA A 34 2.97 -6.21 -0.78
C ALA A 34 4.45 -6.39 -1.08
N MET A 35 5.14 -5.28 -1.29
CA MET A 35 6.60 -5.28 -1.43
C MET A 35 7.30 -5.90 -0.21
N CYS A 36 6.76 -5.71 1.01
CA CYS A 36 7.30 -6.35 2.21
C CYS A 36 7.00 -7.87 2.31
N GLY A 37 6.34 -8.47 1.32
CA GLY A 37 5.96 -9.89 1.29
C GLY A 37 4.63 -10.21 1.98
N GLN A 38 3.86 -9.22 2.41
CA GLN A 38 2.56 -9.43 3.08
C GLN A 38 1.47 -9.68 2.02
N PRO A 39 0.75 -10.82 2.07
CA PRO A 39 -0.36 -11.10 1.17
C PRO A 39 -1.61 -10.28 1.53
N LEU A 40 -2.11 -9.51 0.57
CA LEU A 40 -3.28 -8.65 0.72
C LEU A 40 -4.48 -9.27 0.02
N ALA A 41 -5.68 -8.92 0.50
CA ALA A 41 -6.91 -9.36 -0.14
C ALA A 41 -6.99 -8.81 -1.59
N PRO A 42 -7.38 -9.63 -2.58
CA PRO A 42 -7.52 -9.17 -3.97
C PRO A 42 -8.62 -8.13 -4.15
N ALA A 43 -9.59 -8.09 -3.22
CA ALA A 43 -10.66 -7.09 -3.18
C ALA A 43 -10.34 -5.90 -2.26
N ALA A 44 -9.15 -5.84 -1.67
CA ALA A 44 -8.77 -4.72 -0.81
C ALA A 44 -8.79 -3.40 -1.58
N ALA A 45 -9.19 -2.33 -0.90
CA ALA A 45 -9.11 -0.98 -1.43
C ALA A 45 -7.69 -0.68 -1.92
N THR A 46 -7.62 -0.10 -3.10
CA THR A 46 -6.37 0.35 -3.71
C THR A 46 -6.40 1.85 -3.93
N GLN A 47 -5.24 2.48 -3.84
CA GLN A 47 -5.06 3.91 -4.07
C GLN A 47 -3.69 4.17 -4.72
N SER A 48 -3.50 5.39 -5.23
CA SER A 48 -2.26 5.77 -5.90
C SER A 48 -1.06 5.78 -4.95
N ALA A 49 0.12 5.36 -5.43
CA ALA A 49 1.38 5.44 -4.68
C ALA A 49 1.72 6.87 -4.22
N GLY A 50 1.28 7.89 -4.94
CA GLY A 50 1.47 9.30 -4.56
C GLY A 50 0.73 9.72 -3.27
N ALA A 51 -0.25 8.94 -2.80
CA ALA A 51 -0.88 9.18 -1.50
C ALA A 51 -0.02 8.68 -0.33
N TRP A 52 1.05 7.91 -0.60
CA TRP A 52 1.96 7.40 0.42
C TRP A 52 2.63 8.55 1.18
N GLY A 53 2.75 8.43 2.50
CA GLY A 53 3.26 9.50 3.36
C GLY A 53 2.27 10.62 3.67
N THR A 54 1.08 10.63 3.05
CA THR A 54 0.00 11.57 3.39
C THR A 54 -0.93 11.01 4.47
N ALA A 55 -1.80 11.86 5.03
CA ALA A 55 -2.84 11.45 5.99
C ALA A 55 -3.80 10.39 5.42
N GLN A 56 -4.01 10.36 4.11
CA GLN A 56 -4.90 9.39 3.45
C GLN A 56 -4.35 7.96 3.50
N ALA A 57 -3.03 7.81 3.55
CA ALA A 57 -2.35 6.52 3.62
C ALA A 57 -2.07 6.06 5.06
N GLN A 58 -2.47 6.81 6.09
CA GLN A 58 -2.18 6.43 7.47
C GLN A 58 -3.21 5.41 7.99
N PRO A 59 -2.78 4.31 8.64
CA PRO A 59 -1.39 3.88 8.87
C PRO A 59 -0.76 3.18 7.65
N PHE A 60 0.51 3.47 7.30
CA PHE A 60 1.22 2.81 6.17
C PHE A 60 2.46 2.01 6.61
N CYS A 61 2.85 1.04 5.79
CA CYS A 61 4.05 0.24 5.98
C CYS A 61 5.30 1.01 5.54
N ARG A 62 6.16 1.34 6.51
CA ARG A 62 7.44 2.02 6.26
C ARG A 62 8.38 1.22 5.37
N THR A 63 8.47 -0.10 5.55
CA THR A 63 9.32 -0.98 4.73
C THR A 63 8.94 -0.95 3.25
N CYS A 64 7.64 -0.95 2.95
CA CYS A 64 7.18 -0.83 1.57
C CYS A 64 7.55 0.53 0.96
N GLY A 65 7.50 1.60 1.77
CA GLY A 65 7.92 2.92 1.35
C GLY A 65 9.41 3.06 1.08
N VAL A 66 10.26 2.45 1.91
CA VAL A 66 11.71 2.42 1.67
C VAL A 66 12.02 1.75 0.33
N MET A 67 11.44 0.57 0.07
CA MET A 67 11.68 -0.12 -1.21
C MET A 67 11.14 0.67 -2.41
N TYR A 68 10.01 1.35 -2.25
CA TYR A 68 9.49 2.26 -3.27
C TYR A 68 10.44 3.45 -3.54
N LEU A 69 11.01 4.06 -2.51
CA LEU A 69 11.98 5.14 -2.63
C LEU A 69 13.32 4.67 -3.23
N GLU A 70 13.73 3.44 -2.95
CA GLU A 70 14.90 2.81 -3.58
C GLU A 70 14.68 2.58 -5.08
N GLU A 71 13.45 2.22 -5.49
CA GLU A 71 13.08 2.05 -6.91
C GLU A 71 12.80 3.40 -7.62
N HIS A 72 12.41 4.43 -6.87
CA HIS A 72 12.14 5.79 -7.36
C HIS A 72 12.94 6.81 -6.54
N PRO A 73 14.28 6.88 -6.74
CA PRO A 73 15.07 7.93 -6.13
C PRO A 73 14.46 9.27 -6.57
N GLN A 74 13.88 9.99 -5.62
CA GLN A 74 13.49 11.37 -5.84
C GLN A 74 14.81 12.07 -6.15
N ASP A 75 14.99 12.56 -7.38
CA ASP A 75 16.12 13.39 -7.76
C ASP A 75 16.16 14.55 -6.75
N THR A 76 17.03 14.42 -5.75
CA THR A 76 17.21 15.42 -4.72
C THR A 76 18.35 16.26 -5.24
N GLU A 77 17.99 17.26 -6.05
CA GLU A 77 18.87 18.34 -6.49
C GLU A 77 19.40 19.15 -5.30
#